data_AF-A0A1K9YV71-F1
#
_entry.id   AF-A0A1K9YV71-F1
#
_cell.length_a   1.000
_cell.length_b   1.000
_cell.length_c   1.000
_cell.angle_alpha   90.00
_cell.angle_beta   90.00
_cell.angle_gamma   90.00
#
_symmetry.space_group_name_H-M   'P 1'
#
loop_
_entity.id
_entity.type
_entity.pdbx_description
1 polymer ?
#
loop_
_entity_poly.entity_id
_entity_poly.type
_entity_poly.pdbx_seq_one_letter_code
_entity_poly.pdbx_strand_id
1 'polypeptide(L)' 'MLEFQGNRAIVLNLSEPIPEPVIKYCLELGLTYQQRKHLPLLGA' A
#
# COMPACT_ATOMS: atom_id res chain seq x y z
N MET A 1 11.77 0.78 -6.04
CA MET A 1 11.16 1.97 -5.39
C MET A 1 9.77 2.11 -6.00
N LEU A 2 8.71 2.36 -5.22
CA LEU A 2 7.37 2.53 -5.80
C LEU A 2 7.24 3.93 -6.40
N GLU A 3 6.63 4.02 -7.57
CA GLU A 3 6.25 5.28 -8.17
C GLU A 3 4.84 5.67 -7.73
N PHE A 4 4.67 6.95 -7.37
CA PHE A 4 3.40 7.48 -6.89
C PHE A 4 2.92 8.61 -7.80
N GLN A 5 1.63 8.55 -8.17
CA GLN A 5 0.96 9.65 -8.84
C GLN A 5 0.27 10.51 -7.79
N GLY A 6 0.95 11.58 -7.38
CA GLY A 6 0.54 12.39 -6.23
C GLY A 6 0.58 11.58 -4.93
N ASN A 7 -0.37 11.83 -4.03
CA ASN A 7 -0.34 11.27 -2.67
C ASN A 7 -1.27 10.07 -2.45
N ARG A 8 -1.98 9.59 -3.49
CA ARG A 8 -3.07 8.60 -3.34
C ARG A 8 -3.08 7.46 -4.36
N ALA A 9 -2.13 7.41 -5.28
CA ALA A 9 -2.08 6.38 -6.32
C ALA A 9 -0.66 5.81 -6.47
N ILE A 10 -0.56 4.48 -6.51
CA ILE A 10 0.66 3.74 -6.84
C ILE A 10 0.61 3.43 -8.33
N VAL A 11 1.66 3.77 -9.06
CA VAL A 11 1.78 3.46 -10.50
C VAL A 11 2.34 2.06 -10.66
N LEU A 12 1.66 1.24 -11.47
CA LEU A 12 2.07 -0.12 -11.82
C LEU A 12 2.20 -0.20 -13.34
N ASN A 13 3.42 -0.43 -13.82
CA ASN A 13 3.70 -0.57 -15.24
C ASN A 13 3.33 -1.98 -15.73
N LEU A 14 2.58 -2.07 -16.83
CA LEU A 14 2.18 -3.36 -17.42
C LEU A 14 3.36 -4.16 -17.99
N SER A 15 4.47 -3.49 -18.28
CA SER A 15 5.70 -4.11 -18.78
C SER A 15 6.59 -4.65 -17.66
N GLU A 16 6.26 -4.39 -16.40
CA GLU A 16 7.05 -4.78 -15.24
C GLU A 16 6.30 -5.83 -14.39
N PRO A 17 7.02 -6.73 -13.71
CA PRO A 17 6.39 -7.67 -12.79
C PRO A 17 5.72 -6.92 -11.63
N ILE A 18 4.55 -7.41 -11.19
CA ILE A 18 3.83 -6.80 -10.08
C ILE A 18 4.66 -6.97 -8.79
N PRO A 19 4.87 -5.90 -8.00
CA PRO A 19 5.53 -5.98 -6.71
C PRO A 19 4.58 -6.54 -5.63
N GLU A 20 4.25 -7.83 -5.75
CA GLU A 20 3.27 -8.53 -4.91
C GLU A 20 3.46 -8.31 -3.39
N PRO A 21 4.68 -8.34 -2.81
CA PRO A 21 4.84 -8.20 -1.37
C PRO A 21 4.32 -6.87 -0.84
N VAL A 22 4.56 -5.79 -1.57
CA VAL A 22 4.18 -4.44 -1.15
C VAL A 22 2.69 -4.21 -1.39
N ILE A 23 2.16 -4.66 -2.54
CA ILE A 23 0.73 -4.56 -2.83
C ILE A 23 -0.10 -5.35 -1.81
N LYS A 24 0.32 -6.58 -1.48
CA LYS A 24 -0.32 -7.39 -0.44
C LYS A 24 -0.34 -6.67 0.89
N TYR A 25 0.78 -6.08 1.29
CA TYR A 25 0.88 -5.32 2.54
C TYR A 25 -0.07 -4.12 2.56
N CYS A 26 -0.11 -3.32 1.48
CA CYS A 26 -1.03 -2.18 1.37
C CYS A 26 -2.50 -2.61 1.46
N LEU A 27 -2.87 -3.68 0.77
CA LEU A 27 -4.23 -4.24 0.81
C LEU A 27 -4.57 -4.76 2.20
N GLU A 28 -3.67 -5.49 2.84
CA GLU A 28 -3.86 -6.00 4.20
C GLU A 28 -4.11 -4.86 5.19
N LEU A 29 -3.33 -3.78 5.12
CA LEU A 29 -3.53 -2.60 5.95
C LEU A 29 -4.89 -1.94 5.72
N GLY A 30 -5.29 -1.74 4.46
CA GLY A 30 -6.59 -1.14 4.13
C GLY A 30 -7.77 -2.01 4.59
N LEU A 31 -7.69 -3.32 4.35
CA LEU A 31 -8.75 -4.27 4.70
C LEU A 31 -8.86 -4.53 6.20
N THR A 32 -7.77 -4.36 6.95
CA THR A 32 -7.74 -4.56 8.41
C THR A 32 -7.69 -3.25 9.20
N TYR A 33 -7.89 -2.10 8.53
CA TYR A 33 -7.76 -0.78 9.13
C TYR A 33 -8.54 -0.63 10.45
N GLN A 34 -9.82 -1.04 10.48
CA GLN A 34 -10.66 -0.90 11.68
C GLN A 34 -10.09 -1.66 12.89
N GLN A 35 -9.45 -2.81 12.65
CA GLN A 35 -8.80 -3.60 13.67
C GLN A 35 -7.45 -2.99 14.06
N ARG A 36 -6.70 -2.43 13.10
CA ARG A 36 -5.33 -1.96 13.31
C ARG A 36 -5.19 -0.47 13.64
N LYS A 37 -6.23 0.36 13.50
CA LYS A 37 -6.21 1.83 13.70
C LYS A 37 -5.75 2.29 15.09
N HIS A 38 -5.80 1.40 16.08
CA HIS A 38 -5.34 1.65 17.44
C HIS A 38 -3.81 1.48 17.59
N LEU A 39 -3.15 0.89 16.60
CA LEU A 39 -1.70 0.74 16.57
C LEU A 39 -1.06 2.07 16.16
N PRO A 40 0.00 2.52 16.85
CA PRO A 40 0.62 3.83 16.66
C PRO A 40 1.35 4.00 15.30
N LEU A 41 1.31 2.99 14.44
CA LEU A 41 2.11 2.90 13.21
C LEU A 41 1.35 3.30 11.93
N LEU A 42 0.07 3.67 12.04
CA LEU A 42 -0.79 3.95 10.86
C LEU A 42 -1.02 5.44 10.59
N GLY A 43 -0.25 6.33 11.22
CA GLY A 43 -0.38 7.79 11.06
C GLY A 43 0.95 8.55 11.10
N ALA A 44 2.01 7.95 10.54
CA ALA A 44 3.30 8.61 10.33
C ALA A 44 3.32 9.38 9.00
#